data_AF-A0A5E9PEE8-F1
#
_entry.id   AF-A0A5E9PEE8-F1
#
_cell.length_a   1.000
_cell.length_b   1.000
_cell.length_c   1.000
_cell.angle_alpha   90.00
_cell.angle_beta   90.00
_cell.angle_gamma   90.00
#
_symmetry.space_group_name_H-M   'P 1'
#
loop_
_entity.id
_entity.type
_entity.pdbx_description
1 polymer ?
#
loop_
_entity_poly.entity_id
_entity_poly.type
_entity_poly.pdbx_seq_one_letter_code
_entity_poly.pdbx_strand_id
1 'polypeptide(L)'
;MKKLLRKVILLSTLLFMSNLSFADTFNFEKIDINQITLNEIMKNVYKMKDSEYQISNKPNQVLVKGNPQVLLTMWPTTEYQNIQGKIRYEVVLEINELVNGKPKKYEECAKNVDAFTFAKDIDQGKYTLVGMSLQSSVCTFKDN
;
A
#
# COMPACT_ATOMS: atom_id res chain seq x y z
N MET A 1 -6.67 23.90 -56.43
CA MET A 1 -7.17 23.42 -55.12
C MET A 1 -6.90 21.93 -54.95
N LYS A 2 -5.70 21.50 -54.51
CA LYS A 2 -5.39 20.07 -54.26
C LYS A 2 -4.51 19.81 -53.03
N LYS A 3 -4.12 20.85 -52.27
CA LYS A 3 -3.19 20.73 -51.14
C LYS A 3 -3.85 20.71 -49.75
N LEU A 4 -5.14 21.02 -49.63
CA LEU A 4 -5.83 21.02 -48.32
C LEU A 4 -6.38 19.65 -47.90
N LEU A 5 -6.76 18.76 -48.82
CA LEU A 5 -7.38 17.48 -48.45
C LEU A 5 -6.41 16.48 -47.80
N ARG A 6 -5.10 16.59 -48.01
CA ARG A 6 -4.13 15.61 -47.48
C ARG A 6 -3.78 15.79 -46.01
N LYS A 7 -4.10 16.94 -45.39
CA LYS A 7 -3.78 17.19 -43.97
C LYS A 7 -4.87 16.73 -43.00
N VAL A 8 -6.11 16.54 -43.47
CA VAL A 8 -7.23 16.16 -42.58
C VAL A 8 -7.24 14.65 -42.28
N ILE A 9 -6.69 13.82 -43.17
CA ILE A 9 -6.69 12.37 -43.01
C ILE A 9 -5.66 11.90 -41.97
N LEU A 10 -4.58 12.65 -41.74
CA LEU A 10 -3.53 12.24 -40.80
C LEU A 10 -3.93 12.46 -39.32
N LEU A 11 -4.82 13.42 -39.04
CA LEU A 11 -5.27 13.71 -37.68
C LEU A 11 -6.31 12.70 -37.18
N SER A 12 -7.13 12.12 -38.06
CA SER A 12 -8.14 11.15 -37.62
C SER A 12 -7.50 9.84 -37.15
N THR A 13 -6.42 9.38 -37.78
CA THR A 13 -5.70 8.16 -37.36
C THR A 13 -5.01 8.30 -36.00
N LEU A 14 -4.63 9.52 -35.57
CA LEU A 14 -4.06 9.74 -34.23
C LEU A 14 -5.14 9.77 -33.13
N LEU A 15 -6.37 10.20 -33.45
CA LEU A 15 -7.48 10.26 -32.48
C LEU A 15 -8.10 8.89 -32.19
N PHE A 16 -7.90 7.88 -33.05
CA PHE A 16 -8.38 6.52 -32.78
C PHE A 16 -7.47 5.70 -31.86
N MET A 17 -6.21 6.11 -31.66
CA MET A 17 -5.29 5.42 -30.75
C MET A 17 -5.39 5.92 -29.30
N SER A 18 -6.08 7.03 -29.01
CA SER A 18 -6.26 7.53 -27.64
C SER A 18 -7.30 6.78 -26.82
N ASN A 19 -8.04 5.85 -27.43
CA ASN A 19 -8.97 4.95 -26.73
C ASN A 19 -8.35 3.61 -26.34
N LEU A 20 -7.07 3.38 -26.67
CA LEU A 20 -6.27 2.37 -25.99
C LEU A 20 -5.90 2.95 -24.63
N SER A 21 -6.90 3.01 -23.76
CA SER A 21 -6.69 3.07 -22.32
C SER A 21 -5.81 1.88 -21.98
N PHE A 22 -4.50 2.11 -21.87
CA PHE A 22 -3.56 1.26 -21.14
C PHE A 22 -3.93 1.30 -19.65
N ALA A 23 -5.17 0.98 -19.32
CA ALA A 23 -5.50 0.38 -18.06
C ALA A 23 -5.37 -1.11 -18.33
N ASP A 24 -4.13 -1.57 -18.54
CA ASP A 24 -3.79 -2.95 -18.23
C ASP A 24 -4.31 -3.15 -16.82
N THR A 25 -5.47 -3.79 -16.75
CA THR A 25 -6.20 -3.97 -15.51
C THR A 25 -5.38 -5.03 -14.82
N PHE A 26 -4.39 -4.60 -14.04
CA PHE A 26 -3.67 -5.50 -13.17
C PHE A 26 -4.72 -6.13 -12.28
N ASN A 27 -5.10 -7.37 -12.61
CA ASN A 27 -6.01 -8.18 -11.82
C ASN A 27 -5.24 -8.62 -10.58
N PHE A 28 -5.09 -7.70 -9.64
CA PHE A 28 -4.71 -8.05 -8.28
C PHE A 28 -5.84 -8.90 -7.70
N GLU A 29 -5.47 -9.96 -7.00
CA GLU A 29 -6.40 -10.68 -6.15
C GLU A 29 -7.11 -9.67 -5.24
N LYS A 30 -8.44 -9.65 -5.28
CA LYS A 30 -9.21 -8.74 -4.42
C LYS A 30 -9.00 -9.17 -2.98
N ILE A 31 -8.24 -8.39 -2.23
CA ILE A 31 -8.02 -8.61 -0.80
C ILE A 31 -9.01 -7.72 -0.04
N ASP A 32 -9.95 -8.35 0.65
CA ASP A 32 -10.92 -7.69 1.52
C ASP A 32 -10.62 -8.03 2.98
N ILE A 33 -10.70 -7.04 3.86
CA ILE A 33 -10.62 -7.21 5.31
C ILE A 33 -11.87 -6.64 5.98
N ASN A 34 -12.28 -7.22 7.10
CA ASN A 34 -13.49 -6.74 7.80
C ASN A 34 -13.21 -5.45 8.58
N GLN A 35 -11.99 -5.32 9.11
CA GLN A 35 -11.55 -4.18 9.90
C GLN A 35 -10.09 -3.87 9.61
N ILE A 36 -9.73 -2.59 9.60
CA ILE A 36 -8.33 -2.16 9.46
C ILE A 36 -7.62 -2.40 10.79
N THR A 37 -7.07 -3.60 10.95
CA THR A 37 -6.29 -4.01 12.12
C THR A 37 -5.03 -4.73 11.66
N LEU A 38 -3.97 -4.67 12.47
CA LEU A 38 -2.72 -5.34 12.14
C LEU A 38 -2.93 -6.85 11.93
N ASN A 39 -3.78 -7.49 12.74
CA ASN A 39 -4.07 -8.92 12.60
C ASN A 39 -4.75 -9.28 11.26
N GLU A 40 -5.75 -8.51 10.83
CA GLU A 40 -6.38 -8.71 9.52
C GLU A 40 -5.39 -8.49 8.37
N ILE A 41 -4.47 -7.53 8.51
CA ILE A 41 -3.41 -7.26 7.53
C ILE A 41 -2.40 -8.43 7.49
N MET A 42 -1.96 -8.95 8.64
CA MET A 42 -1.07 -10.12 8.70
C MET A 42 -1.68 -11.33 7.99
N LYS A 43 -2.96 -11.60 8.24
CA LYS A 43 -3.66 -12.79 7.69
C LYS A 43 -4.00 -12.66 6.22
N ASN A 44 -4.53 -11.51 5.79
CA ASN A 44 -5.13 -11.37 4.47
C ASN A 44 -4.18 -10.69 3.45
N VAL A 45 -3.34 -9.75 3.90
CA VAL A 45 -2.40 -9.05 3.03
C VAL A 45 -1.07 -9.79 2.97
N TYR A 46 -0.43 -10.05 4.11
CA TYR A 46 0.84 -10.81 4.16
C TYR A 46 0.64 -12.33 4.05
N LYS A 47 -0.60 -12.82 4.16
CA LYS A 47 -0.95 -14.25 4.08
C LYS A 47 -0.22 -15.11 5.12
N MET A 48 0.07 -14.55 6.29
CA MET A 48 0.76 -15.24 7.37
C MET A 48 -0.20 -16.11 8.19
N LYS A 49 0.30 -17.27 8.62
CA LYS A 49 -0.36 -18.16 9.56
C LYS A 49 -0.14 -17.67 10.99
N ASP A 50 -1.10 -17.96 11.87
CA ASP A 50 -1.04 -17.61 13.29
C ASP A 50 0.23 -18.13 14.00
N SER A 51 0.82 -19.22 13.50
CA SER A 51 2.07 -19.76 14.04
C SER A 51 3.30 -18.90 13.74
N GLU A 52 3.27 -18.11 12.66
CA GLU A 52 4.42 -17.38 12.11
C GLU A 52 4.63 -16.02 12.76
N TYR A 53 3.67 -15.54 13.56
CA TYR A 53 3.78 -14.29 14.27
C TYR A 53 3.18 -14.38 15.68
N GLN A 54 3.41 -13.35 16.47
CA GLN A 54 2.85 -13.20 17.80
C GLN A 54 2.38 -11.77 17.98
N ILE A 55 1.11 -11.59 18.36
CA ILE A 55 0.60 -10.29 18.75
C ILE A 55 1.28 -9.91 20.07
N SER A 56 1.92 -8.74 20.07
CA SER A 56 2.56 -8.17 21.25
C SER A 56 1.52 -7.84 22.32
N ASN A 57 1.96 -7.67 23.56
CA ASN A 57 1.14 -7.08 24.63
C ASN A 57 0.85 -5.59 24.38
N LYS A 58 1.54 -4.96 23.43
CA LYS A 58 1.22 -3.60 22.96
C LYS A 58 0.22 -3.66 21.80
N PRO A 59 -0.84 -2.83 21.83
CA PRO A 59 -1.75 -2.71 20.70
C PRO A 59 -0.96 -2.29 19.45
N ASN A 60 -1.41 -2.75 18.28
CA ASN A 60 -0.81 -2.42 16.98
C ASN A 60 0.64 -2.89 16.78
N GLN A 61 1.09 -3.90 17.54
CA GLN A 61 2.42 -4.48 17.37
C GLN A 61 2.36 -6.00 17.20
N VAL A 62 3.15 -6.50 16.26
CA VAL A 62 3.30 -7.93 15.98
C VAL A 62 4.77 -8.28 15.84
N LEU A 63 5.20 -9.33 16.52
CA LEU A 63 6.51 -9.95 16.32
C LEU A 63 6.38 -11.06 15.28
N VAL A 64 6.99 -10.88 14.12
CA VAL A 64 7.15 -11.93 13.11
C VAL A 64 8.31 -12.83 13.50
N LYS A 65 8.03 -14.12 13.60
CA LYS A 65 9.00 -15.14 13.99
C LYS A 65 9.85 -15.49 12.77
N GLY A 66 11.16 -15.51 12.94
CA GLY A 66 12.11 -15.78 11.87
C GLY A 66 13.53 -15.53 12.31
N ASN A 67 14.47 -15.64 11.37
CA ASN A 67 15.85 -15.22 11.53
C ASN A 67 16.27 -14.37 10.31
N PRO A 68 16.32 -13.03 10.41
CA PRO A 68 16.13 -12.25 11.62
C PRO A 68 14.66 -12.18 12.08
N GLN A 69 14.44 -11.92 13.37
CA GLN A 69 13.12 -11.57 13.89
C GLN A 69 12.76 -10.14 13.50
N VAL A 70 11.49 -9.87 13.26
CA VAL A 70 11.02 -8.54 12.84
C VAL A 70 9.84 -8.10 13.70
N LEU A 71 9.93 -6.88 14.24
CA LEU A 71 8.82 -6.24 14.93
C LEU A 71 8.10 -5.29 13.96
N LEU A 72 6.86 -5.61 13.65
CA LEU A 72 5.95 -4.76 12.89
C LEU A 72 5.14 -3.88 13.84
N THR A 73 5.11 -2.58 13.57
CA THR A 73 4.30 -1.62 14.33
C THR A 73 3.39 -0.85 13.38
N MET A 74 2.08 -0.94 13.60
CA MET A 74 1.08 -0.22 12.81
C MET A 74 0.87 1.18 13.37
N TRP A 75 1.03 2.19 12.51
CA TRP A 75 0.63 3.57 12.82
C TRP A 75 -0.89 3.70 12.89
N PRO A 76 -1.42 4.79 13.51
CA PRO A 76 -2.83 5.12 13.39
C PRO A 76 -3.25 5.16 11.92
N THR A 77 -4.43 4.61 11.61
CA THR A 77 -4.99 4.67 10.26
C THR A 77 -5.38 6.11 9.93
N THR A 78 -4.95 6.60 8.76
CA THR A 78 -5.28 7.94 8.28
C THR A 78 -6.40 7.85 7.25
N GLU A 79 -7.51 8.54 7.49
CA GLU A 79 -8.56 8.74 6.49
C GLU A 79 -8.25 10.01 5.68
N TYR A 80 -8.32 9.92 4.35
CA TYR A 80 -8.10 11.07 3.47
C TYR A 80 -8.93 10.96 2.19
N GLN A 81 -9.17 12.08 1.54
CA GLN A 81 -9.78 12.13 0.22
C GLN A 81 -8.69 12.25 -0.84
N ASN A 82 -8.65 11.33 -1.81
CA ASN A 82 -7.68 11.41 -2.90
C ASN A 82 -8.09 12.47 -3.94
N ILE A 83 -7.22 12.75 -4.92
CA ILE A 83 -7.47 13.74 -5.99
C ILE A 83 -8.70 13.44 -6.85
N GLN A 84 -9.24 12.22 -6.79
CA GLN A 84 -10.46 11.80 -7.51
C GLN A 84 -11.72 11.95 -6.65
N GLY A 85 -11.62 12.56 -5.47
CA GLY A 85 -12.74 12.75 -4.54
C GLY A 85 -13.12 11.49 -3.76
N LYS A 86 -12.35 10.40 -3.82
CA LYS A 86 -12.66 9.14 -3.13
C LYS A 86 -12.02 9.12 -1.74
N ILE A 87 -12.80 8.73 -0.72
CA ILE A 87 -12.28 8.48 0.63
C ILE A 87 -11.43 7.21 0.61
N ARG A 88 -10.23 7.30 1.20
CA ARG A 88 -9.23 6.26 1.30
C ARG A 88 -8.71 6.17 2.73
N TYR A 89 -8.21 4.99 3.09
CA TYR A 89 -7.65 4.70 4.40
C TYR A 89 -6.21 4.25 4.22
N GLU A 90 -5.26 5.03 4.71
CA GLU A 90 -3.84 4.70 4.68
C GLU A 90 -3.42 4.01 5.97
N VAL A 91 -2.65 2.94 5.82
CA VAL A 91 -2.04 2.19 6.91
C VAL A 91 -0.56 2.08 6.64
N VAL A 92 0.26 2.50 7.60
CA VAL A 92 1.72 2.38 7.53
C VAL A 92 2.18 1.41 8.61
N LEU A 93 2.99 0.44 8.21
CA LEU A 93 3.66 -0.51 9.09
C LEU A 93 5.15 -0.22 9.11
N GLU A 94 5.68 0.15 10.28
CA GLU A 94 7.13 0.19 10.49
C GLU A 94 7.69 -1.22 10.65
N ILE A 95 8.78 -1.49 9.96
CA ILE A 95 9.47 -2.78 9.96
C ILE A 95 10.79 -2.64 10.70
N ASN A 96 10.86 -3.21 11.90
CA ASN A 96 12.05 -3.18 12.73
C ASN A 96 12.68 -4.57 12.86
N GLU A 97 13.73 -4.84 12.07
CA GLU A 97 14.62 -5.99 12.32
C GLU A 97 15.16 -5.96 13.76
N LEU A 98 15.12 -7.09 14.45
CA LEU A 98 15.59 -7.22 15.83
C LEU A 98 16.95 -7.92 15.87
N VAL A 99 17.91 -7.28 16.52
CA VAL A 99 19.22 -7.85 16.85
C VAL A 99 19.32 -7.94 18.38
N ASN A 100 19.49 -9.15 18.92
CA ASN A 100 19.49 -9.42 20.36
C ASN A 100 18.23 -8.87 21.08
N GLY A 101 17.06 -9.02 20.45
CA GLY A 101 15.77 -8.60 21.00
C GLY A 101 15.50 -7.08 20.98
N LYS A 102 16.37 -6.29 20.35
CA LYS A 102 16.20 -4.83 20.22
C LYS A 102 16.13 -4.41 18.76
N PRO A 103 15.33 -3.40 18.40
CA PRO A 103 15.35 -2.83 17.05
C PRO A 103 16.76 -2.45 16.65
N LYS A 104 17.20 -2.95 15.49
CA LYS A 104 18.42 -2.53 14.83
C LYS A 104 18.36 -1.02 14.65
N LYS A 105 19.43 -0.32 15.01
CA LYS A 105 19.53 1.12 14.71
C LYS A 105 19.79 1.28 13.23
N TYR A 106 18.89 1.99 12.57
CA TYR A 106 19.03 2.40 11.18
C TYR A 106 19.60 3.81 11.12
N GLU A 107 20.31 4.15 10.05
CA GLU A 107 20.59 5.54 9.68
C GLU A 107 19.26 6.28 9.42
N GLU A 108 19.27 7.62 9.46
CA GLU A 108 18.06 8.47 9.47
C GLU A 108 17.09 8.23 8.28
N CYS A 109 17.57 7.60 7.20
CA CYS A 109 16.81 7.27 5.98
C CYS A 109 16.61 5.77 5.73
N ALA A 110 16.90 4.89 6.68
CA ALA A 110 16.91 3.44 6.45
C ALA A 110 15.79 2.67 7.18
N LYS A 111 14.78 3.36 7.73
CA LYS A 111 13.61 2.68 8.29
C LYS A 111 12.70 2.16 7.18
N ASN A 112 12.58 0.85 7.10
CA ASN A 112 11.69 0.18 6.17
C ASN A 112 10.24 0.31 6.65
N VAL A 113 9.35 0.68 5.76
CA VAL A 113 7.90 0.70 5.98
C VAL A 113 7.19 0.02 4.83
N ASP A 114 6.07 -0.61 5.18
CA ASP A 114 5.06 -1.03 4.20
C ASP A 114 3.83 -0.15 4.37
N ALA A 115 3.32 0.40 3.27
CA ALA A 115 2.13 1.23 3.24
C ALA A 115 1.02 0.53 2.45
N PHE A 116 -0.20 0.57 2.98
CA PHE A 116 -1.39 -0.02 2.36
C PHE A 116 -2.48 1.03 2.27
N THR A 117 -3.16 1.07 1.13
CA THR A 117 -4.33 1.93 0.92
C THR A 117 -5.56 1.06 0.77
N PHE A 118 -6.55 1.32 1.61
CA PHE A 118 -7.84 0.64 1.56
C PHE A 118 -8.96 1.57 1.10
N ALA A 119 -9.95 0.98 0.45
CA ALA A 119 -11.23 1.58 0.13
C ALA A 119 -12.31 0.91 0.98
N LYS A 120 -13.21 1.68 1.58
CA LYS A 120 -14.35 1.08 2.26
C LYS A 120 -15.42 0.73 1.22
N ASP A 121 -15.79 -0.55 1.17
CA ASP A 121 -17.00 -1.02 0.51
C ASP A 121 -18.16 -0.77 1.48
N ILE A 122 -18.98 0.24 1.16
CA ILE A 122 -20.07 0.69 2.03
C ILE A 122 -21.17 -0.37 2.12
N ASP A 123 -21.43 -1.10 1.04
CA ASP A 123 -22.52 -2.06 0.95
C ASP A 123 -22.20 -3.33 1.75
N GLN A 124 -20.93 -3.71 1.79
CA GLN A 124 -20.47 -4.92 2.50
C GLN A 124 -19.90 -4.63 3.89
N GLY A 125 -19.66 -3.36 4.24
CA GLY A 125 -19.00 -2.96 5.48
C GLY A 125 -17.55 -3.44 5.58
N LYS A 126 -16.90 -3.72 4.44
CA LYS A 126 -15.53 -4.24 4.34
C LYS A 126 -14.57 -3.18 3.81
N TYR A 127 -13.28 -3.45 3.93
CA TYR A 127 -12.22 -2.63 3.37
C TYR A 127 -11.45 -3.44 2.31
N THR A 128 -11.44 -2.96 1.08
CA THR A 128 -10.72 -3.57 -0.04
C THR A 128 -9.35 -2.90 -0.20
N LEU A 129 -8.29 -3.69 -0.33
CA LEU A 129 -6.96 -3.19 -0.67
C LEU A 129 -6.96 -2.63 -2.10
N VAL A 130 -6.56 -1.37 -2.26
CA VAL A 130 -6.54 -0.67 -3.56
C VAL A 130 -5.19 -0.05 -3.91
N GLY A 131 -4.21 -0.15 -3.01
CA GLY A 131 -2.85 0.31 -3.23
C GLY A 131 -1.91 -0.28 -2.18
N MET A 132 -0.66 -0.52 -2.58
CA MET A 132 0.39 -0.99 -1.67
C MET A 132 1.75 -0.46 -2.11
N SER A 133 2.59 -0.13 -1.14
CA SER A 133 4.00 0.22 -1.32
C SER A 133 4.80 -0.58 -0.30
N LEU A 134 5.63 -1.51 -0.78
CA LEU A 134 6.40 -2.41 0.07
C LEU A 134 7.86 -1.93 0.16
N GLN A 135 8.48 -2.14 1.32
CA GLN A 135 9.88 -1.86 1.63
C GLN A 135 10.31 -0.45 1.24
N SER A 136 9.41 0.52 1.45
CA SER A 136 9.72 1.93 1.26
C SER A 136 10.61 2.40 2.42
N SER A 137 11.52 3.33 2.15
CA SER A 137 12.35 3.93 3.20
C SER A 137 11.81 5.30 3.58
N VAL A 138 11.59 5.55 4.88
CA VAL A 138 11.16 6.87 5.38
C VAL A 138 12.34 7.57 6.02
N CYS A 139 12.62 8.80 5.55
CA CYS A 139 13.56 9.71 6.20
C CYS A 139 12.83 10.56 7.23
N THR A 140 13.29 10.56 8.48
CA THR A 140 12.89 11.60 9.43
C THR A 140 13.88 12.75 9.33
N PHE A 141 13.48 13.85 8.71
CA PHE A 141 14.24 15.10 8.75
C PHE A 141 14.07 15.72 10.14
N LYS A 142 15.19 16.05 10.79
CA LYS A 142 15.14 16.92 11.98
C LYS A 142 14.96 18.35 11.47
N ASP A 143 13.81 18.93 11.73
CA ASP A 143 13.65 20.38 11.63
C ASP A 143 14.55 20.99 12.73
N ASN A 144 15.63 21.67 12.30
CA ASN A 144 16.49 22.48 13.18
C ASN A 144 15.87 23.86 13.38
#